data_AF-A0A813I9K4-F1
#
_entry.id   AF-A0A813I9K4-F1
#
_cell.length_a   1.000
_cell.length_b   1.000
_cell.length_c   1.000
_cell.angle_alpha   90.00
_cell.angle_beta   90.00
_cell.angle_gamma   90.00
#
_symmetry.space_group_name_H-M   'P 1'
#
loop_
_entity.id
_entity.type
_entity.pdbx_description
1 polymer ?
#
loop_
_entity_poly.entity_id
_entity_poly.type
_entity_poly.pdbx_seq_one_letter_code
_entity_poly.pdbx_strand_id
1 'polypeptide(L)'
;TGGLMTAEVAAETYLGTEIYKHMQLGTVVPDNITIALLKKALIKHQDTNRFLLDGFPSSLEQAQRFEQELAEVSFMLYLETSHESMKARIAQRARAEDTPETVETMLKVFDEQTVPLVKFYGPIGKVRTVNAEKGADEIYSEVKRYFSCRFLYMLGPPGAPVGQMGEKLELQYGYSCVNLTKLLHAFAESGEPEAAEAKKALALGKPVEASIACPLVIAEIVRDMALGVQNFVLVDFPQSLKQAQFLEYRISCMTKTMVLNFSRADAQDLAALASNSGSDALELEMKANYFFSAGHQQMLATMSNV
;
A
#
# COMPACT_ATOMS: atom_id res chain seq x y z
N THR A 1 14.86 5.95 9.31
CA THR A 1 14.69 6.42 10.72
C THR A 1 15.86 7.24 11.23
N GLY A 2 17.12 6.90 10.90
CA GLY A 2 18.32 7.63 11.38
C GLY A 2 18.28 9.15 11.14
N GLY A 3 17.81 9.61 9.97
CA GLY A 3 17.67 11.05 9.71
C GLY A 3 16.70 11.78 10.64
N LEU A 4 15.60 11.12 11.04
CA LEU A 4 14.66 11.69 12.03
C LEU A 4 15.32 11.78 13.41
N MET A 5 16.11 10.78 13.80
CA MET A 5 16.84 10.76 15.06
C MET A 5 17.85 11.91 15.13
N THR A 6 18.67 12.08 14.09
CA THR A 6 19.64 13.18 14.00
C THR A 6 18.95 14.55 14.06
N ALA A 7 17.80 14.72 13.42
CA ALA A 7 17.05 15.96 13.44
C ALA A 7 16.51 16.31 14.84
N GLU A 8 15.99 15.33 15.59
CA GLU A 8 15.53 15.57 16.97
C GLU A 8 16.68 15.89 17.93
N VAL A 9 17.83 15.20 17.78
CA VAL A 9 19.04 15.50 18.56
C VAL A 9 19.50 16.93 18.30
N ALA A 10 19.58 17.34 17.03
CA ALA A 10 19.97 18.69 16.65
C ALA A 10 18.97 19.76 17.12
N ALA A 11 17.69 19.41 17.23
CA ALA A 11 16.64 20.29 17.75
C ALA A 11 16.53 20.29 19.28
N GLU A 12 17.40 19.56 19.99
CA GLU A 12 17.46 19.49 21.46
C GLU A 12 16.11 19.17 22.12
N THR A 13 15.31 18.33 21.47
CA THR A 13 13.99 17.95 22.02
C THR A 13 14.13 16.93 23.15
N TYR A 14 13.04 16.70 23.89
CA TYR A 14 12.99 15.60 24.87
C TYR A 14 13.37 14.25 24.24
N LEU A 15 12.78 13.91 23.08
CA LEU A 15 13.13 12.69 22.35
C LEU A 15 14.58 12.72 21.86
N GLY A 16 15.05 13.86 21.35
CA GLY A 16 16.43 14.06 20.93
C GLY A 16 17.43 13.80 22.05
N THR A 17 17.12 14.21 23.27
CA THR A 17 17.96 13.98 24.45
C THR A 17 18.05 12.51 24.80
N GLU A 18 16.93 11.78 24.78
CA GLU A 18 16.92 10.33 25.03
C GLU A 18 17.68 9.57 23.93
N ILE A 19 17.45 9.92 22.66
CA ILE A 19 18.17 9.35 21.52
C ILE A 19 19.68 9.60 21.66
N TYR A 20 20.09 10.82 22.01
CA TYR A 20 21.49 11.18 22.17
C TYR A 20 22.18 10.33 23.25
N LYS A 21 21.51 10.05 24.38
CA LYS A 21 22.05 9.16 25.42
C LYS A 21 22.37 7.78 24.85
N HIS A 22 21.46 7.20 24.09
CA HIS A 22 21.68 5.88 23.47
C HIS A 22 22.81 5.89 22.44
N MET A 23 22.90 6.95 21.63
CA MET A 23 23.98 7.14 20.65
C MET A 23 25.36 7.26 21.33
N GLN A 24 25.47 8.01 22.43
CA GLN A 24 26.72 8.15 23.19
C GLN A 24 27.16 6.83 23.85
N LEU A 25 26.19 6.04 24.32
CA LEU A 25 26.44 4.74 24.95
C LEU A 25 26.69 3.62 23.92
N GLY A 26 26.52 3.88 22.62
CA GLY A 26 26.58 2.85 21.58
C GLY A 26 25.49 1.80 21.70
N THR A 27 24.36 2.13 22.33
CA THR A 27 23.23 1.23 22.55
C THR A 27 22.14 1.45 21.52
N VAL A 28 21.35 0.40 21.24
CA VAL A 28 20.20 0.49 20.33
C VAL A 28 19.14 1.40 20.93
N VAL A 29 18.60 2.31 20.12
CA VAL A 29 17.48 3.18 20.54
C VAL A 29 16.23 2.32 20.73
N PRO A 30 15.59 2.35 21.92
CA PRO A 30 14.38 1.60 22.22
C PRO A 30 13.22 1.83 21.23
N ASP A 31 12.44 0.78 20.98
CA ASP A 31 11.34 0.80 20.01
C ASP A 31 10.26 1.83 20.36
N ASN A 32 9.93 2.02 21.64
CA ASN A 32 8.96 3.02 22.08
C ASN A 32 9.39 4.44 21.70
N ILE A 33 10.69 4.75 21.74
CA ILE A 33 11.22 6.05 21.31
C ILE A 33 11.13 6.18 19.79
N THR A 34 11.46 5.12 19.06
CA THR A 34 11.37 5.09 17.59
C THR A 34 9.91 5.23 17.10
N ILE A 35 8.96 4.55 17.74
CA ILE A 35 7.53 4.66 17.46
C ILE A 35 7.01 6.07 17.77
N ALA A 36 7.38 6.66 18.90
CA ALA A 36 7.01 8.04 19.24
C ALA A 36 7.56 9.05 18.21
N LEU A 37 8.78 8.84 17.74
CA LEU A 37 9.42 9.65 16.70
C LEU A 37 8.65 9.55 15.37
N LEU A 38 8.31 8.33 14.95
CA LEU A 38 7.52 8.10 13.74
C LEU A 38 6.13 8.75 13.87
N LYS A 39 5.45 8.60 15.01
CA LYS A 39 4.16 9.24 15.28
C LYS A 39 4.21 10.74 15.05
N LYS A 40 5.22 11.41 15.62
CA LYS A 40 5.43 12.85 15.46
C LYS A 40 5.64 13.23 13.99
N ALA A 41 6.44 12.45 13.26
CA ALA A 41 6.70 12.69 11.84
C ALA A 41 5.44 12.50 10.97
N LEU A 42 4.64 11.47 11.23
CA LEU A 42 3.38 11.21 10.53
C LEU A 42 2.37 12.35 10.76
N ILE A 43 2.20 12.80 12.01
CA ILE A 43 1.29 13.92 12.35
C ILE A 43 1.75 15.22 11.67
N LYS A 44 3.06 15.47 11.62
CA LYS A 44 3.61 16.66 10.94
C LYS A 44 3.29 16.69 9.45
N HIS A 45 3.17 15.52 8.83
CA HIS A 45 2.93 15.34 7.39
C HIS A 45 1.53 14.77 7.12
N GLN A 46 0.53 15.23 7.89
CA GLN A 46 -0.86 14.81 7.74
C GLN A 46 -1.51 15.18 6.39
N ASP A 47 -0.85 16.01 5.59
CA ASP A 47 -1.24 16.36 4.22
C ASP A 47 -1.06 15.21 3.22
N THR A 48 -0.37 14.13 3.61
CA THR A 48 -0.19 12.92 2.81
C THR A 48 -0.56 11.67 3.59
N ASN A 49 -1.01 10.64 2.88
CA ASN A 49 -1.24 9.30 3.41
C ASN A 49 -0.21 8.27 2.90
N ARG A 50 0.88 8.73 2.27
CA ARG A 50 1.93 7.89 1.69
C ARG A 50 3.26 8.19 2.35
N PHE A 51 3.82 7.17 3.00
CA PHE A 51 5.09 7.26 3.70
C PHE A 51 6.02 6.14 3.25
N LEU A 52 7.29 6.49 3.03
CA LEU A 52 8.36 5.52 2.84
C LEU A 52 9.20 5.48 4.12
N LEU A 53 9.11 4.38 4.85
CA LEU A 53 9.88 4.18 6.07
C LEU A 53 11.17 3.44 5.73
N ASP A 54 12.28 4.17 5.71
CA ASP A 54 13.60 3.60 5.46
C ASP A 54 14.19 2.99 6.74
N GLY A 55 14.56 1.71 6.65
CA GLY A 55 15.14 0.92 7.75
C GLY A 55 14.18 0.59 8.90
N PHE A 56 12.87 0.69 8.69
CA PHE A 56 11.86 0.38 9.71
C PHE A 56 10.57 -0.17 9.09
N PRO A 57 9.92 -1.18 9.68
CA PRO A 57 10.38 -1.98 10.82
C PRO A 57 11.52 -2.93 10.42
N SER A 58 12.45 -3.22 11.34
CA SER A 58 13.55 -4.18 11.15
C SER A 58 13.37 -5.49 11.91
N SER A 59 12.34 -5.58 12.75
CA SER A 59 11.93 -6.78 13.49
C SER A 59 10.41 -6.96 13.47
N LEU A 60 9.95 -8.19 13.75
CA LEU A 60 8.52 -8.49 13.83
C LEU A 60 7.81 -7.71 14.95
N GLU A 61 8.47 -7.54 16.09
CA GLU A 61 7.93 -6.79 17.23
C GLU A 61 7.69 -5.32 16.88
N GLN A 62 8.66 -4.67 16.23
CA GLN A 62 8.51 -3.30 15.74
C GLN A 62 7.33 -3.17 14.77
N ALA A 63 7.18 -4.13 13.85
CA ALA A 63 6.10 -4.12 12.87
C ALA A 63 4.72 -4.26 13.53
N GLN A 64 4.58 -5.21 14.46
CA GLN A 64 3.35 -5.39 15.23
C GLN A 64 2.98 -4.13 16.02
N ARG A 65 3.97 -3.52 16.67
CA ARG A 65 3.76 -2.31 17.46
C ARG A 65 3.39 -1.10 16.58
N PHE A 66 4.02 -0.98 15.41
CA PHE A 66 3.67 0.03 14.42
C PHE A 66 2.23 -0.14 13.93
N GLU A 67 1.81 -1.37 13.60
CA GLU A 67 0.44 -1.64 13.14
C GLU A 67 -0.61 -1.46 14.24
N GLN A 68 -0.26 -1.66 15.51
CA GLN A 68 -1.14 -1.42 16.66
C GLN A 68 -1.28 0.06 17.02
N GLU A 69 -0.17 0.81 17.03
CA GLU A 69 -0.14 2.18 17.58
C GLU A 69 -0.26 3.27 16.52
N LEU A 70 0.11 3.00 15.26
CA LEU A 70 0.27 4.04 14.23
C LEU A 70 -0.53 3.78 12.95
N ALA A 71 -0.19 2.73 12.20
CA ALA A 71 -0.78 2.49 10.87
C ALA A 71 -0.53 1.08 10.34
N GLU A 72 -1.42 0.58 9.49
CA GLU A 72 -1.21 -0.68 8.76
C GLU A 72 0.00 -0.58 7.80
N VAL A 73 0.88 -1.58 7.81
CA VAL A 73 1.94 -1.69 6.79
C VAL A 73 1.29 -2.05 5.46
N SER A 74 1.38 -1.15 4.48
CA SER A 74 0.86 -1.39 3.13
C SER A 74 1.62 -2.52 2.43
N PHE A 75 2.94 -2.39 2.33
CA PHE A 75 3.86 -3.45 1.91
C PHE A 75 5.31 -3.09 2.27
N MET A 76 6.19 -4.07 2.20
CA MET A 76 7.63 -3.97 2.39
C MET A 76 8.34 -4.27 1.08
N LEU A 77 9.34 -3.44 0.73
CA LEU A 77 10.28 -3.75 -0.32
C LEU A 77 11.45 -4.50 0.28
N TYR A 78 11.65 -5.74 -0.18
CA TYR A 78 12.79 -6.55 0.22
C TYR A 78 13.80 -6.60 -0.92
N LEU A 79 14.92 -5.90 -0.76
CA LEU A 79 16.03 -5.92 -1.72
C LEU A 79 16.93 -7.11 -1.40
N GLU A 80 16.66 -8.24 -2.06
CA GLU A 80 17.36 -9.50 -1.81
C GLU A 80 18.75 -9.49 -2.44
N THR A 81 19.78 -9.78 -1.64
CA THR A 81 21.17 -9.87 -2.07
C THR A 81 21.95 -10.84 -1.18
N SER A 82 23.03 -11.39 -1.71
CA SER A 82 23.93 -12.29 -1.00
C SER A 82 24.76 -11.58 0.06
N HIS A 83 25.22 -12.34 1.06
CA HIS A 83 26.14 -11.84 2.09
C HIS A 83 27.44 -11.30 1.49
N GLU A 84 27.95 -11.95 0.43
CA GLU A 84 29.15 -11.50 -0.28
C GLU A 84 28.96 -10.12 -0.91
N SER A 85 27.84 -9.91 -1.60
CA SER A 85 27.50 -8.62 -2.20
C SER A 85 27.28 -7.53 -1.14
N MET A 86 26.64 -7.87 -0.01
CA MET A 86 26.51 -6.94 1.13
C MET A 86 27.87 -6.53 1.69
N LYS A 87 28.75 -7.50 1.99
CA LYS A 87 30.11 -7.24 2.50
C LYS A 87 30.91 -6.36 1.53
N ALA A 88 30.87 -6.67 0.24
CA ALA A 88 31.57 -5.90 -0.78
C ALA A 88 31.06 -4.44 -0.86
N ARG A 89 29.74 -4.23 -0.80
CA ARG A 89 29.14 -2.89 -0.85
C ARG A 89 29.43 -2.07 0.41
N ILE A 90 29.42 -2.69 1.58
CA ILE A 90 29.77 -2.01 2.84
C ILE A 90 31.26 -1.62 2.82
N ALA A 91 32.14 -2.52 2.36
CA ALA A 91 33.56 -2.22 2.21
C ALA A 91 33.83 -1.05 1.25
N GLN A 92 33.07 -0.93 0.15
CA GLN A 92 33.15 0.20 -0.77
C GLN A 92 32.64 1.52 -0.17
N ARG A 93 31.72 1.47 0.80
CA ARG A 93 31.16 2.63 1.49
C ARG A 93 32.18 3.31 2.42
N ALA A 94 33.11 2.52 2.98
CA ALA A 94 34.28 2.95 3.74
C ALA A 94 34.01 3.98 4.86
N ARG A 95 32.93 3.79 5.65
CA ARG A 95 32.70 4.61 6.85
C ARG A 95 33.61 4.16 7.99
N ALA A 96 33.93 5.07 8.91
CA ALA A 96 34.76 4.77 10.07
C ALA A 96 34.17 3.65 10.96
N GLU A 97 32.84 3.50 10.94
CA GLU A 97 32.09 2.47 11.66
C GLU A 97 32.04 1.09 10.96
N ASP A 98 32.47 0.98 9.71
CA ASP A 98 32.36 -0.25 8.89
C ASP A 98 33.55 -1.20 9.10
N THR A 99 33.73 -1.70 10.33
CA THR A 99 34.76 -2.71 10.65
C THR A 99 34.28 -4.13 10.29
N PRO A 100 35.18 -5.09 10.03
CA PRO A 100 34.78 -6.48 9.76
C PRO A 100 33.84 -7.09 10.81
N GLU A 101 34.06 -6.78 12.10
CA GLU A 101 33.26 -7.27 13.22
C GLU A 101 31.85 -6.65 13.23
N THR A 102 31.74 -5.36 12.93
CA THR A 102 30.44 -4.69 12.84
C THR A 102 29.65 -5.18 11.64
N VAL A 103 30.29 -5.43 10.50
CA VAL A 103 29.64 -6.00 9.31
C VAL A 103 29.07 -7.39 9.61
N GLU A 104 29.84 -8.25 10.27
CA GLU A 104 29.37 -9.59 10.64
C GLU A 104 28.22 -9.51 11.65
N THR A 105 28.28 -8.56 12.60
CA THR A 105 27.18 -8.30 13.53
C THR A 105 25.92 -7.83 12.80
N MET A 106 26.04 -6.93 11.82
CA MET A 106 24.92 -6.45 11.03
C MET A 106 24.24 -7.57 10.25
N LEU A 107 25.03 -8.46 9.61
CA LEU A 107 24.49 -9.62 8.90
C LEU A 107 23.75 -10.56 9.84
N LYS A 108 24.33 -10.85 11.01
CA LYS A 108 23.68 -11.68 12.02
C LYS A 108 22.37 -11.08 12.52
N VAL A 109 22.35 -9.78 12.82
CA VAL A 109 21.13 -9.07 13.25
C VAL A 109 20.07 -9.11 12.15
N PHE A 110 20.47 -8.92 10.90
CA PHE A 110 19.57 -9.00 9.75
C PHE A 110 18.92 -10.39 9.63
N ASP A 111 19.72 -11.46 9.75
CA ASP A 111 19.22 -12.83 9.72
C ASP A 111 18.31 -13.19 10.91
N GLU A 112 18.64 -12.69 12.11
CA GLU A 112 17.91 -13.01 13.33
C GLU A 112 16.62 -12.18 13.49
N GLN A 113 16.56 -10.97 12.94
CA GLN A 113 15.43 -10.05 13.16
C GLN A 113 14.65 -9.75 11.89
N THR A 114 15.34 -9.40 10.80
CA THR A 114 14.70 -8.92 9.57
C THR A 114 14.23 -10.08 8.67
N VAL A 115 14.96 -11.18 8.59
CA VAL A 115 14.52 -12.36 7.82
C VAL A 115 13.22 -12.96 8.39
N PRO A 116 13.02 -13.13 9.71
CA PRO A 116 11.73 -13.56 10.28
C PRO A 116 10.58 -12.61 9.95
N LEU A 117 10.83 -11.29 9.98
CA LEU A 117 9.86 -10.28 9.57
C LEU A 117 9.40 -10.49 8.11
N VAL A 118 10.35 -10.68 7.19
CA VAL A 118 10.07 -10.97 5.78
C VAL A 118 9.28 -12.27 5.63
N LYS A 119 9.65 -13.33 6.36
CA LYS A 119 8.94 -14.62 6.36
C LYS A 119 7.52 -14.52 6.91
N PHE A 120 7.26 -13.60 7.84
CA PHE A 120 5.92 -13.36 8.37
C PHE A 120 5.03 -12.61 7.37
N TYR A 121 5.53 -11.51 6.80
CA TYR A 121 4.75 -10.66 5.89
C TYR A 121 4.66 -11.23 4.46
N GLY A 122 5.54 -12.16 4.07
CA GLY A 122 5.58 -12.78 2.74
C GLY A 122 4.29 -13.53 2.38
N PRO A 123 3.87 -14.55 3.17
CA PRO A 123 2.67 -15.35 2.90
C PRO A 123 1.37 -14.54 2.87
N ILE A 124 1.31 -13.43 3.63
CA ILE A 124 0.15 -12.53 3.66
C ILE A 124 0.19 -11.45 2.56
N GLY A 125 1.10 -11.58 1.60
CA GLY A 125 1.15 -10.73 0.42
C GLY A 125 1.60 -9.29 0.71
N LYS A 126 2.32 -9.05 1.81
CA LYS A 126 2.84 -7.72 2.17
C LYS A 126 4.33 -7.53 1.85
N VAL A 127 5.04 -8.52 1.31
CA VAL A 127 6.43 -8.36 0.85
C VAL A 127 6.50 -8.31 -0.69
N ARG A 128 7.32 -7.40 -1.22
CA ARG A 128 7.70 -7.30 -2.63
C ARG A 128 9.21 -7.46 -2.72
N THR A 129 9.67 -8.61 -3.22
CA THR A 129 11.10 -8.91 -3.33
C THR A 129 11.65 -8.43 -4.67
N VAL A 130 12.78 -7.73 -4.63
CA VAL A 130 13.55 -7.29 -5.81
C VAL A 130 14.94 -7.91 -5.71
N ASN A 131 15.42 -8.48 -6.82
CA ASN A 131 16.80 -8.95 -6.89
C ASN A 131 17.76 -7.74 -6.94
N ALA A 132 18.50 -7.55 -5.87
CA ALA A 132 19.42 -6.44 -5.70
C ALA A 132 20.86 -6.78 -6.12
N GLU A 133 21.11 -7.86 -6.86
CA GLU A 133 22.41 -8.16 -7.50
C GLU A 133 22.62 -7.40 -8.81
N LYS A 134 21.57 -6.79 -9.37
CA LYS A 134 21.61 -6.03 -10.63
C LYS A 134 22.18 -4.61 -10.45
N GLY A 135 22.33 -3.88 -11.55
CA GLY A 135 22.67 -2.46 -11.52
C GLY A 135 21.57 -1.58 -10.90
N ALA A 136 21.94 -0.42 -10.36
CA ALA A 136 21.04 0.48 -9.65
C ALA A 136 19.82 0.90 -10.49
N ASP A 137 20.01 1.20 -11.78
CA ASP A 137 18.93 1.60 -12.69
C ASP A 137 17.92 0.47 -12.95
N GLU A 138 18.41 -0.77 -13.01
CA GLU A 138 17.56 -1.95 -13.17
C GLU A 138 16.76 -2.23 -11.90
N ILE A 139 17.42 -2.16 -10.74
CA ILE A 139 16.77 -2.29 -9.43
C ILE A 139 15.69 -1.22 -9.29
N TYR A 140 16.01 0.03 -9.59
CA TYR A 140 15.05 1.14 -9.54
C TYR A 140 13.85 0.90 -10.46
N SER A 141 14.11 0.43 -11.69
CA SER A 141 13.06 0.10 -12.65
C SER A 141 12.13 -1.02 -12.17
N GLU A 142 12.65 -1.98 -11.42
CA GLU A 142 11.88 -3.07 -10.80
C GLU A 142 11.08 -2.56 -9.59
N VAL A 143 11.72 -1.81 -8.69
CA VAL A 143 11.09 -1.17 -7.52
C VAL A 143 9.91 -0.26 -7.92
N LYS A 144 10.09 0.55 -8.97
CA LYS A 144 9.06 1.48 -9.49
C LYS A 144 7.75 0.76 -9.82
N ARG A 145 7.81 -0.49 -10.27
CA ARG A 145 6.62 -1.29 -10.62
C ARG A 145 5.74 -1.59 -9.41
N TYR A 146 6.32 -1.68 -8.21
CA TYR A 146 5.57 -1.97 -6.99
C TYR A 146 4.85 -0.75 -6.41
N PHE A 147 5.34 0.46 -6.68
CA PHE A 147 4.68 1.71 -6.27
C PHE A 147 3.63 2.21 -7.26
N SER A 148 3.66 1.69 -8.48
CA SER A 148 2.71 2.03 -9.53
C SER A 148 1.37 1.37 -9.21
N CYS A 149 0.34 2.16 -8.94
CA CYS A 149 -1.02 1.65 -8.74
C CYS A 149 -1.48 1.04 -10.06
N ARG A 150 -1.35 -0.28 -10.16
CA ARG A 150 -1.62 -0.98 -11.40
C ARG A 150 -3.08 -0.86 -11.81
N PHE A 151 -4.01 -0.81 -10.86
CA PHE A 151 -5.43 -0.62 -11.12
C PHE A 151 -6.09 0.33 -10.12
N LEU A 152 -6.67 1.40 -10.63
CA LEU A 152 -7.58 2.29 -9.93
C LEU A 152 -9.00 2.02 -10.41
N TYR A 153 -9.92 1.70 -9.51
CA TYR A 153 -11.31 1.44 -9.86
C TYR A 153 -12.14 2.69 -9.61
N MET A 154 -12.78 3.18 -10.67
CA MET A 154 -13.64 4.35 -10.63
C MET A 154 -15.09 3.93 -10.82
N LEU A 155 -15.82 3.98 -9.71
CA LEU A 155 -17.23 3.65 -9.63
C LEU A 155 -17.99 4.87 -9.11
N GLY A 156 -19.21 5.05 -9.60
CA GLY A 156 -20.09 6.13 -9.16
C GLY A 156 -21.54 5.81 -9.46
N PRO A 157 -22.49 6.52 -8.83
CA PRO A 157 -23.90 6.39 -9.17
C PRO A 157 -24.14 6.80 -10.63
N PRO A 158 -25.24 6.33 -11.25
CA PRO A 158 -25.64 6.79 -12.58
C PRO A 158 -25.65 8.33 -12.67
N GLY A 159 -25.01 8.87 -13.71
CA GLY A 159 -24.84 10.32 -13.91
C GLY A 159 -23.58 10.92 -13.27
N ALA A 160 -22.82 10.18 -12.47
CA ALA A 160 -21.49 10.62 -12.02
C ALA A 160 -20.52 10.71 -13.21
N PRO A 161 -19.64 11.72 -13.28
CA PRO A 161 -18.74 11.93 -14.42
C PRO A 161 -17.51 11.02 -14.39
N VAL A 162 -17.66 9.75 -13.97
CA VAL A 162 -16.53 8.81 -13.78
C VAL A 162 -15.75 8.56 -15.08
N GLY A 163 -16.43 8.49 -16.22
CA GLY A 163 -15.80 8.40 -17.54
C GLY A 163 -14.92 9.59 -17.88
N GLN A 164 -15.42 10.81 -17.67
CA GLN A 164 -14.65 12.04 -17.91
C GLN A 164 -13.45 12.16 -16.97
N MET A 165 -13.59 11.70 -15.72
CA MET A 165 -12.47 11.70 -14.78
C MET A 165 -11.41 10.66 -15.17
N GLY A 166 -11.80 9.48 -15.64
CA GLY A 166 -10.88 8.47 -16.17
C GLY A 166 -10.06 8.99 -17.35
N GLU A 167 -10.71 9.66 -18.31
CA GLU A 167 -10.02 10.30 -19.46
C GLU A 167 -9.05 11.40 -19.03
N LYS A 168 -9.40 12.21 -18.00
CA LYS A 168 -8.47 13.20 -17.44
C LYS A 168 -7.27 12.55 -16.77
N LEU A 169 -7.48 11.44 -16.04
CA LEU A 169 -6.37 10.71 -15.42
C LEU A 169 -5.42 10.11 -16.45
N GLU A 170 -5.94 9.64 -17.57
CA GLU A 170 -5.16 9.19 -18.71
C GLU A 170 -4.30 10.32 -19.29
N LEU A 171 -4.92 11.45 -19.61
CA LEU A 171 -4.23 12.60 -20.20
C LEU A 171 -3.22 13.27 -19.28
N GLN A 172 -3.52 13.37 -17.98
CA GLN A 172 -2.71 14.14 -17.03
C GLN A 172 -1.68 13.29 -16.28
N TYR A 173 -1.98 12.01 -16.02
CA TYR A 173 -1.17 11.16 -15.15
C TYR A 173 -0.70 9.86 -15.83
N GLY A 174 -1.02 9.66 -17.12
CA GLY A 174 -0.51 8.55 -17.91
C GLY A 174 -1.09 7.18 -17.52
N TYR A 175 -2.33 7.16 -17.01
CA TYR A 175 -3.10 5.93 -16.86
C TYR A 175 -3.65 5.48 -18.22
N SER A 176 -3.83 4.18 -18.45
CA SER A 176 -4.74 3.71 -19.51
C SER A 176 -6.16 3.65 -18.94
N CYS A 177 -7.09 4.32 -19.62
CA CYS A 177 -8.50 4.34 -19.23
C CYS A 177 -9.26 3.18 -19.87
N VAL A 178 -9.53 2.14 -19.09
CA VAL A 178 -10.33 0.99 -19.51
C VAL A 178 -11.77 1.20 -19.04
N ASN A 179 -12.62 1.66 -19.96
CA ASN A 179 -14.03 1.93 -19.67
C ASN A 179 -14.92 0.78 -20.14
N LEU A 180 -15.52 0.05 -19.20
CA LEU A 180 -16.36 -1.11 -19.51
C LEU A 180 -17.56 -0.73 -20.37
N THR A 181 -18.22 0.39 -20.09
CA THR A 181 -19.39 0.84 -20.85
C THR A 181 -19.04 1.04 -22.32
N LYS A 182 -17.89 1.68 -22.62
CA LYS A 182 -17.39 1.84 -24.01
C LYS A 182 -17.08 0.50 -24.66
N LEU A 183 -16.40 -0.40 -23.95
CA LEU A 183 -16.08 -1.74 -24.46
C LEU A 183 -17.34 -2.56 -24.77
N LEU A 184 -18.35 -2.50 -23.90
CA LEU A 184 -19.62 -3.19 -24.09
C LEU A 184 -20.43 -2.61 -25.25
N HIS A 185 -20.39 -1.30 -25.50
CA HIS A 185 -21.03 -0.70 -26.67
C HIS A 185 -20.37 -1.18 -27.96
N ALA A 186 -19.04 -1.16 -28.05
CA ALA A 186 -18.31 -1.69 -29.19
C ALA A 186 -18.57 -3.20 -29.40
N PHE A 187 -18.63 -3.97 -28.31
CA PHE A 187 -18.96 -5.40 -28.35
C PHE A 187 -20.42 -5.65 -28.77
N ALA A 188 -21.37 -4.84 -28.33
CA ALA A 188 -22.79 -4.96 -28.69
C ALA A 188 -23.08 -4.65 -30.18
N GLU A 189 -22.18 -3.93 -30.84
CA GLU A 189 -22.21 -3.69 -32.29
C GLU A 189 -21.47 -4.78 -33.07
N SER A 190 -20.78 -5.69 -32.38
CA SER A 190 -20.14 -6.85 -33.01
C SER A 190 -21.18 -7.88 -33.45
N GLY A 191 -20.75 -8.76 -34.36
CA GLY A 191 -21.55 -9.91 -34.80
C GLY A 191 -21.44 -11.13 -33.88
N GLU A 192 -20.86 -11.00 -32.69
CA GLU A 192 -20.64 -12.14 -31.80
C GLU A 192 -21.93 -12.65 -31.13
N PRO A 193 -22.03 -13.96 -30.83
CA PRO A 193 -23.25 -14.56 -30.25
C PRO A 193 -23.70 -13.88 -28.96
N GLU A 194 -22.76 -13.50 -28.10
CA GLU A 194 -23.00 -12.89 -26.80
C GLU A 194 -23.27 -11.37 -26.88
N ALA A 195 -23.09 -10.74 -28.06
CA ALA A 195 -23.32 -9.31 -28.26
C ALA A 195 -24.78 -8.90 -27.96
N ALA A 196 -25.73 -9.78 -28.29
CA ALA A 196 -27.15 -9.57 -28.02
C ALA A 196 -27.45 -9.49 -26.52
N GLU A 197 -26.74 -10.26 -25.70
CA GLU A 197 -26.89 -10.26 -24.24
C GLU A 197 -26.35 -8.96 -23.63
N ALA A 198 -25.16 -8.53 -24.06
CA ALA A 198 -24.59 -7.25 -23.64
C ALA A 198 -25.51 -6.08 -24.01
N LYS A 199 -26.05 -6.07 -25.23
CA LYS A 199 -27.00 -5.04 -25.71
C LYS A 199 -28.26 -4.96 -24.84
N LYS A 200 -28.82 -6.12 -24.48
CA LYS A 200 -30.01 -6.20 -23.62
C LYS A 200 -29.72 -5.71 -22.20
N ALA A 201 -28.58 -6.09 -21.63
CA ALA A 201 -28.18 -5.67 -20.29
C ALA A 201 -27.95 -4.15 -20.20
N LEU A 202 -27.25 -3.57 -21.20
CA LEU A 202 -27.05 -2.12 -21.31
C LEU A 202 -28.38 -1.36 -21.40
N ALA A 203 -29.33 -1.82 -22.22
CA ALA A 203 -30.64 -1.19 -22.35
C ALA A 203 -31.47 -1.23 -21.04
N LEU A 204 -31.24 -2.24 -20.20
CA LEU A 204 -31.91 -2.40 -18.91
C LEU A 204 -31.15 -1.72 -17.75
N GLY A 205 -29.97 -1.14 -18.00
CA GLY A 205 -29.09 -0.60 -16.96
C GLY A 205 -28.64 -1.64 -15.94
N LYS A 206 -28.55 -2.92 -16.35
CA LYS A 206 -28.15 -4.03 -15.48
C LYS A 206 -26.68 -4.39 -15.72
N PRO A 207 -25.98 -4.88 -14.68
CA PRO A 207 -24.64 -5.43 -14.85
C PRO A 207 -24.62 -6.55 -15.89
N VAL A 208 -23.61 -6.54 -16.76
CA VAL A 208 -23.36 -7.62 -17.72
C VAL A 208 -22.72 -8.81 -17.00
N GLU A 209 -23.01 -10.03 -17.43
CA GLU A 209 -22.41 -11.24 -16.87
C GLU A 209 -20.87 -11.21 -16.96
N ALA A 210 -20.22 -11.77 -15.92
CA ALA A 210 -18.76 -11.74 -15.81
C ALA A 210 -18.06 -12.47 -16.97
N SER A 211 -18.69 -13.50 -17.53
CA SER A 211 -18.21 -14.24 -18.71
C SER A 211 -18.10 -13.39 -19.97
N ILE A 212 -18.80 -12.25 -20.04
CA ILE A 212 -18.75 -11.32 -21.17
C ILE A 212 -17.91 -10.09 -20.80
N ALA A 213 -18.18 -9.48 -19.65
CA ALA A 213 -17.52 -8.23 -19.24
C ALA A 213 -16.02 -8.41 -18.97
N CYS A 214 -15.64 -9.47 -18.24
CA CYS A 214 -14.25 -9.64 -17.80
C CYS A 214 -13.28 -9.93 -18.95
N PRO A 215 -13.59 -10.79 -19.95
CA PRO A 215 -12.71 -10.98 -21.09
C PRO A 215 -12.42 -9.69 -21.87
N LEU A 216 -13.41 -8.82 -22.05
CA LEU A 216 -13.22 -7.53 -22.74
C LEU A 216 -12.25 -6.64 -21.98
N VAL A 217 -12.45 -6.48 -20.67
CA VAL A 217 -11.57 -5.68 -19.81
C VAL A 217 -10.16 -6.25 -19.77
N ILE A 218 -10.01 -7.58 -19.64
CA ILE A 218 -8.69 -8.23 -19.62
C ILE A 218 -7.99 -8.07 -20.97
N ALA A 219 -8.70 -8.21 -22.09
CA ALA A 219 -8.12 -8.05 -23.42
C ALA A 219 -7.55 -6.63 -23.61
N GLU A 220 -8.27 -5.60 -23.15
CA GLU A 220 -7.82 -4.20 -23.14
C GLU A 220 -6.53 -4.06 -22.32
N ILE A 221 -6.57 -4.52 -21.07
CA ILE A 221 -5.44 -4.43 -20.14
C ILE A 221 -4.20 -5.15 -20.68
N VAL A 222 -4.35 -6.37 -21.19
CA VAL A 222 -3.23 -7.18 -21.71
C VAL A 222 -2.62 -6.52 -22.94
N ARG A 223 -3.44 -5.95 -23.83
CA ARG A 223 -2.95 -5.22 -25.01
C ARG A 223 -2.10 -4.03 -24.59
N ASP A 224 -2.60 -3.22 -23.67
CA ASP A 224 -1.91 -2.02 -23.22
C ASP A 224 -0.65 -2.34 -22.42
N MET A 225 -0.68 -3.42 -21.62
CA MET A 225 0.52 -3.95 -20.96
C MET A 225 1.59 -4.37 -21.97
N ALA A 226 1.21 -4.96 -23.10
CA ALA A 226 2.15 -5.30 -24.18
C ALA A 226 2.76 -4.04 -24.83
N LEU A 227 2.09 -2.90 -24.74
CA LEU A 227 2.61 -1.58 -25.14
C LEU A 227 3.41 -0.88 -24.04
N GLY A 228 3.62 -1.53 -22.89
CA GLY A 228 4.40 -1.01 -21.77
C GLY A 228 3.61 -0.19 -20.75
N VAL A 229 2.27 -0.12 -20.88
CA VAL A 229 1.42 0.55 -19.90
C VAL A 229 1.40 -0.23 -18.59
N GLN A 230 1.53 0.48 -17.47
CA GLN A 230 1.58 -0.12 -16.13
C GLN A 230 0.50 0.37 -15.17
N ASN A 231 -0.12 1.52 -15.44
CA ASN A 231 -1.14 2.12 -14.60
C ASN A 231 -2.46 2.12 -15.36
N PHE A 232 -3.51 1.57 -14.76
CA PHE A 232 -4.82 1.46 -15.38
C PHE A 232 -5.87 2.10 -14.48
N VAL A 233 -6.82 2.79 -15.10
CA VAL A 233 -8.04 3.23 -14.45
C VAL A 233 -9.20 2.47 -15.07
N LEU A 234 -9.86 1.63 -14.27
CA LEU A 234 -11.01 0.85 -14.69
C LEU A 234 -12.28 1.64 -14.34
N VAL A 235 -13.01 2.05 -15.36
CA VAL A 235 -14.24 2.84 -15.22
C VAL A 235 -15.45 1.94 -15.45
N ASP A 236 -16.46 2.08 -14.61
CA ASP A 236 -17.70 1.30 -14.63
C ASP A 236 -17.47 -0.22 -14.46
N PHE A 237 -16.34 -0.62 -13.88
CA PHE A 237 -15.96 -2.01 -13.59
C PHE A 237 -15.18 -2.06 -12.27
N PRO A 238 -15.34 -3.12 -11.45
CA PRO A 238 -16.34 -4.18 -11.55
C PRO A 238 -17.73 -3.69 -11.11
N GLN A 239 -18.77 -4.29 -11.67
CA GLN A 239 -20.17 -4.04 -11.33
C GLN A 239 -20.79 -5.14 -10.46
N SER A 240 -20.05 -6.24 -10.24
CA SER A 240 -20.47 -7.34 -9.38
C SER A 240 -19.27 -8.01 -8.70
N LEU A 241 -19.51 -8.71 -7.60
CA LEU A 241 -18.48 -9.45 -6.87
C LEU A 241 -17.80 -10.51 -7.75
N LYS A 242 -18.56 -11.19 -8.62
CA LYS A 242 -18.02 -12.18 -9.56
C LYS A 242 -17.03 -11.56 -10.54
N GLN A 243 -17.33 -10.36 -11.05
CA GLN A 243 -16.41 -9.64 -11.94
C GLN A 243 -15.12 -9.24 -11.22
N ALA A 244 -15.23 -8.75 -9.99
CA ALA A 244 -14.08 -8.37 -9.16
C ALA A 244 -13.17 -9.59 -8.91
N GLN A 245 -13.75 -10.69 -8.42
CA GLN A 245 -13.01 -11.93 -8.14
C GLN A 245 -12.34 -12.50 -9.39
N PHE A 246 -13.01 -12.45 -10.54
CA PHE A 246 -12.45 -12.94 -11.79
C PHE A 246 -11.23 -12.12 -12.24
N LEU A 247 -11.31 -10.79 -12.14
CA LEU A 247 -10.19 -9.92 -12.50
C LEU A 247 -8.99 -10.17 -11.57
N GLU A 248 -9.23 -10.24 -10.26
CA GLU A 248 -8.17 -10.51 -9.27
C GLU A 248 -7.52 -11.89 -9.46
N TYR A 249 -8.29 -12.90 -9.87
CA TYR A 249 -7.76 -14.23 -10.20
C TYR A 249 -6.90 -14.22 -11.47
N ARG A 250 -7.34 -13.51 -12.52
CA ARG A 250 -6.67 -13.50 -13.83
C ARG A 250 -5.51 -12.54 -13.91
N ILE A 251 -5.53 -11.50 -13.10
CA ILE A 251 -4.54 -10.46 -13.04
C ILE A 251 -4.01 -10.42 -11.61
N SER A 252 -2.88 -11.10 -11.37
CA SER A 252 -2.20 -11.04 -10.06
C SER A 252 -1.73 -9.62 -9.76
N CYS A 253 -2.58 -8.78 -9.19
CA CYS A 253 -2.22 -7.48 -8.65
C CYS A 253 -1.98 -7.62 -7.15
N MET A 254 -0.73 -7.45 -6.72
CA MET A 254 -0.39 -7.46 -5.31
C MET A 254 -0.76 -6.14 -4.59
N THR A 255 -1.45 -5.20 -5.24
CA THR A 255 -1.89 -3.95 -4.60
C THR A 255 -3.39 -4.03 -4.36
N LYS A 256 -3.81 -3.92 -3.09
CA LYS A 256 -5.23 -3.77 -2.71
C LYS A 256 -5.85 -2.68 -3.60
N THR A 257 -6.88 -3.08 -4.33
CA THR A 257 -7.79 -2.25 -5.12
C THR A 257 -8.18 -0.98 -4.35
N MET A 258 -7.78 0.20 -4.84
CA MET A 258 -8.35 1.46 -4.37
C MET A 258 -9.65 1.72 -5.14
N VAL A 259 -10.78 1.63 -4.42
CA VAL A 259 -12.08 2.06 -4.94
C VAL A 259 -12.28 3.51 -4.49
N LEU A 260 -12.30 4.44 -5.44
CA LEU A 260 -12.75 5.80 -5.17
C LEU A 260 -14.28 5.81 -5.32
N ASN A 261 -14.98 5.53 -4.22
CA ASN A 261 -16.42 5.70 -4.16
C ASN A 261 -16.69 7.17 -3.81
N PHE A 262 -17.11 7.97 -4.78
CA PHE A 262 -17.53 9.34 -4.53
C PHE A 262 -18.93 9.34 -3.94
N SER A 263 -19.06 8.97 -2.67
CA SER A 263 -20.30 9.22 -1.95
C SER A 263 -20.36 10.71 -1.60
N ARG A 264 -21.57 11.29 -1.63
CA ARG A 264 -21.80 12.70 -1.27
C ARG A 264 -21.47 13.01 0.21
N ALA A 265 -21.23 11.97 1.03
CA ALA A 265 -20.91 12.09 2.46
C ALA A 265 -19.42 12.43 2.70
N ASP A 266 -18.50 11.96 1.85
CA ASP A 266 -17.07 12.12 2.08
C ASP A 266 -16.60 13.59 1.97
N ALA A 267 -17.35 14.44 1.26
CA ALA A 267 -17.07 15.88 1.19
C ALA A 267 -17.51 16.65 2.44
N GLN A 268 -18.49 16.14 3.20
CA GLN A 268 -18.95 16.76 4.45
C GLN A 268 -18.12 16.30 5.65
N ASP A 269 -17.66 15.05 5.67
CA ASP A 269 -16.81 14.52 6.74
C ASP A 269 -15.40 15.13 6.74
N LEU A 270 -14.84 15.41 5.55
CA LEU A 270 -13.59 16.19 5.42
C LEU A 270 -13.74 17.64 5.89
N ALA A 271 -14.93 18.23 5.77
CA ALA A 271 -15.22 19.57 6.27
C ALA A 271 -15.46 19.57 7.79
N ALA A 272 -16.05 18.51 8.35
CA ALA A 272 -16.31 18.36 9.79
C ALA A 272 -15.03 18.09 10.60
N LEU A 273 -14.07 17.34 10.03
CA LEU A 273 -12.75 17.10 10.64
C LEU A 273 -11.87 18.35 10.71
N ALA A 274 -12.13 19.35 9.85
CA ALA A 274 -11.42 20.63 9.88
C ALA A 274 -11.97 21.61 10.94
N SER A 275 -13.17 21.36 11.51
CA SER A 275 -13.86 22.36 12.34
C SER A 275 -14.06 22.00 13.81
N ASN A 276 -13.81 20.78 14.28
CA ASN A 276 -14.08 20.41 15.67
C ASN A 276 -12.84 20.01 16.46
N SER A 277 -12.22 21.01 17.08
CA SER A 277 -11.49 20.84 18.33
C SER A 277 -12.49 20.51 19.46
N GLY A 278 -12.54 19.24 19.87
CA GLY A 278 -13.03 18.81 21.19
C GLY A 278 -14.36 18.06 21.21
N SER A 279 -14.29 16.72 21.29
CA SER A 279 -14.90 15.89 22.35
C SER A 279 -14.70 14.39 22.03
N ASP A 280 -13.62 13.83 22.58
CA ASP A 280 -13.29 12.40 22.60
C ASP A 280 -14.24 11.63 23.54
N ALA A 281 -14.92 10.60 23.02
CA ALA A 281 -15.30 9.36 23.72
C ALA A 281 -16.20 8.48 22.83
N LEU A 282 -17.14 9.09 22.09
CA LEU A 282 -18.16 8.35 21.31
C LEU A 282 -17.59 7.77 20.00
N GLU A 283 -16.61 8.43 19.41
CA GLU A 283 -15.99 8.02 18.14
C GLU A 283 -15.07 6.78 18.29
N LEU A 284 -14.51 6.60 19.49
CA LEU A 284 -13.67 5.45 19.85
C LEU A 284 -14.52 4.18 20.01
N GLU A 285 -15.75 4.32 20.51
CA GLU A 285 -16.70 3.23 20.68
C GLU A 285 -17.23 2.71 19.33
N MET A 286 -17.39 3.59 18.34
CA MET A 286 -17.83 3.20 17.00
C MET A 286 -16.73 2.50 16.19
N LYS A 287 -15.46 2.86 16.38
CA LYS A 287 -14.32 2.22 15.68
C LYS A 287 -14.04 0.81 16.21
N ALA A 288 -14.28 0.54 17.49
CA ALA A 288 -14.14 -0.82 18.05
C ALA A 288 -15.17 -1.81 17.47
N ASN A 289 -16.37 -1.34 17.13
CA ASN A 289 -17.45 -2.20 16.62
C ASN A 289 -17.31 -2.59 15.14
N TYR A 290 -16.49 -1.89 14.36
CA TYR A 290 -16.36 -2.12 12.92
C TYR A 290 -15.18 -3.04 12.53
N PHE A 291 -14.18 -3.21 13.40
CA PHE A 291 -12.91 -3.82 13.03
C PHE A 291 -12.70 -5.28 13.47
N PHE A 292 -13.46 -5.79 14.44
CA PHE A 292 -13.23 -7.14 14.98
C PHE A 292 -14.41 -8.07 14.76
N SER A 293 -14.13 -9.30 14.29
CA SER A 293 -15.14 -10.37 14.21
C SER A 293 -15.57 -10.82 15.61
N ALA A 294 -16.79 -11.34 15.75
CA ALA A 294 -17.37 -11.75 17.04
C ALA A 294 -16.46 -12.71 17.86
N GLY A 295 -15.64 -13.52 17.19
CA GLY A 295 -14.66 -14.40 17.84
C GLY A 295 -13.49 -13.66 18.50
N HIS A 296 -13.08 -12.49 17.99
CA HIS A 296 -12.02 -11.66 18.58
C HIS A 296 -12.51 -10.83 19.77
N GLN A 297 -13.80 -10.45 19.78
CA GLN A 297 -14.42 -9.75 20.91
C GLN A 297 -14.47 -10.61 22.17
N GLN A 298 -14.70 -11.93 22.01
CA GLN A 298 -14.77 -12.87 23.13
C GLN A 298 -13.40 -13.13 23.78
N MET A 299 -12.33 -13.06 22.98
CA MET A 299 -10.94 -13.18 23.43
C MET A 299 -10.48 -11.92 24.20
N LEU A 300 -10.88 -10.73 23.74
CA LEU A 300 -10.61 -9.48 24.46
C LEU A 300 -11.39 -9.37 25.78
N ALA A 301 -12.64 -9.83 25.82
CA ALA A 301 -13.44 -9.82 27.05
C ALA A 301 -12.90 -10.76 28.14
N THR A 302 -12.16 -11.81 27.76
CA THR A 302 -11.54 -12.74 28.71
C THR A 302 -10.20 -12.25 29.26
N MET A 303 -9.57 -11.29 28.59
CA MET A 303 -8.32 -10.67 29.05
C MET A 303 -8.54 -9.48 30.00
N SER A 304 -9.77 -8.97 30.12
CA SER A 304 -10.10 -7.83 30.99
C SER A 304 -10.50 -8.20 32.42
N ASN A 305 -10.48 -9.49 32.78
CA ASN A 305 -10.89 -10.00 34.10
C ASN A 305 -9.76 -10.69 34.89
N VAL A 306 -8.51 -10.27 34.70
CA VAL A 306 -7.37 -10.59 35.60
C VAL A 306 -6.57 -9.33 35.88
#